data_AF-A0A8S3U8Y0-F1
#
_entry.id   AF-A0A8S3U8Y0-F1
#
_cell.length_a   1.000
_cell.length_b   1.000
_cell.length_c   1.000
_cell.angle_alpha   90.00
_cell.angle_beta   90.00
_cell.angle_gamma   90.00
#
_symmetry.space_group_name_H-M   'P 1'
#
loop_
_entity.id
_entity.type
_entity.pdbx_description
1 polymer ?
#
loop_
_entity_poly.entity_id
_entity_poly.type
_entity_poly.pdbx_seq_one_letter_code
_entity_poly.pdbx_strand_id
1 'polypeptide(L)'
;MEFMVVVILSFLLCICNGNGPSTQSSEKAEKKESRSIQSDINVLKDSMHELLKRVIKHENEISSLKSENQFLTNKIENERRQLSCDINVLHENTNEQQQALTDTNTEIIYLNETVEELRNGVDKLEELQRRRSEDNITECIDKPDIESNQERKNRDCRDIQRTAIRRWKVVIQKRFDGSVDFNQNWLECENGFGNINGEFWFVNQLNDHNGYMFSAKDQDNDTSGGHCAAHYQGPWWYYVCYSANLNIPFGKMFWIDTILRSVMMIRKI
;
A
#
# COMPACT_ATOMS: atom_id res chain seq x y z
N MET A 1 -81.61 23.37 0.36
CA MET A 1 -81.54 21.94 -0.01
C MET A 1 -82.75 21.13 0.46
N GLU A 2 -83.52 21.56 1.47
CA GLU A 2 -84.73 20.84 1.90
C GLU A 2 -85.91 20.86 0.90
N PHE A 3 -86.08 21.95 0.13
CA PHE A 3 -87.17 22.03 -0.86
C PHE A 3 -87.04 21.05 -2.03
N MET A 4 -85.82 20.61 -2.36
CA MET A 4 -85.60 19.69 -3.49
C MET A 4 -85.90 18.23 -3.12
N VAL A 5 -85.75 17.88 -1.83
CA VAL A 5 -86.05 16.53 -1.30
C VAL A 5 -87.57 16.29 -1.23
N VAL A 6 -88.36 17.32 -0.90
CA VAL A 6 -89.84 17.21 -0.81
C VAL A 6 -90.49 17.02 -2.19
N VAL A 7 -89.96 17.64 -3.25
CA VAL A 7 -90.51 17.50 -4.61
C VAL A 7 -90.24 16.08 -5.16
N ILE A 8 -89.07 15.51 -4.87
CA ILE A 8 -88.73 14.14 -5.29
C ILE A 8 -89.57 13.10 -4.52
N LEU A 9 -89.79 13.28 -3.21
CA LEU A 9 -90.66 12.41 -2.42
C LEU A 9 -92.15 12.52 -2.80
N SER A 10 -92.62 13.70 -3.20
CA SER A 10 -93.98 13.90 -3.69
C SER A 10 -94.21 13.24 -5.06
N PHE A 11 -93.20 13.28 -5.95
CA PHE A 11 -93.26 12.56 -7.23
C PHE A 11 -93.23 11.03 -7.04
N LEU A 12 -92.45 10.53 -6.08
CA LEU A 12 -92.40 9.09 -5.75
C LEU A 12 -93.70 8.58 -5.13
N LEU A 13 -94.37 9.36 -4.27
CA LEU A 13 -95.66 9.00 -3.69
C LEU A 13 -96.81 9.02 -4.72
N CYS A 14 -96.73 9.87 -5.76
CA CYS A 14 -97.73 9.91 -6.83
C CYS A 14 -97.67 8.67 -7.73
N ILE A 15 -96.48 8.09 -7.93
CA ILE A 15 -96.30 6.85 -8.70
C ILE A 15 -96.86 5.63 -7.93
N CYS A 16 -96.93 5.66 -6.60
CA CYS A 16 -97.41 4.54 -5.78
C CYS A 16 -98.94 4.44 -5.61
N ASN A 17 -99.72 5.45 -5.98
CA ASN A 17 -101.21 5.41 -5.88
C ASN A 17 -101.93 5.18 -7.23
N GLY A 18 -101.19 4.91 -8.30
CA GLY A 18 -101.74 4.43 -9.56
C GLY A 18 -102.00 2.94 -9.52
N ASN A 19 -103.17 2.52 -9.04
CA ASN A 19 -103.75 1.20 -9.32
C ASN A 19 -104.08 1.09 -10.83
N GLY A 20 -103.05 0.95 -11.67
CA GLY A 20 -103.18 0.30 -12.97
C GLY A 20 -103.07 -1.21 -12.77
N PRO A 21 -103.70 -2.05 -13.61
CA PRO A 21 -103.54 -3.49 -13.50
C PRO A 21 -102.05 -3.80 -13.66
N SER A 22 -101.39 -4.20 -12.57
CA SER A 22 -100.07 -4.81 -12.63
C SER A 22 -100.25 -6.06 -13.46
N THR A 23 -99.91 -5.95 -14.75
CA THR A 23 -99.91 -7.10 -15.62
C THR A 23 -98.91 -8.07 -14.99
N GLN A 24 -99.38 -9.24 -14.56
CA GLN A 24 -98.51 -10.30 -14.02
C GLN A 24 -97.32 -10.62 -14.95
N SER A 25 -97.37 -10.19 -16.22
CA SER A 25 -96.26 -10.24 -17.18
C SER A 25 -95.14 -9.23 -16.90
N SER A 26 -95.42 -8.02 -16.40
CA SER A 26 -94.43 -6.97 -16.12
C SER A 26 -93.59 -7.29 -14.88
N GLU A 27 -94.23 -7.63 -13.76
CA GLU A 27 -93.52 -8.08 -12.55
C GLU A 27 -92.75 -9.39 -12.75
N LYS A 28 -93.24 -10.29 -13.61
CA LYS A 28 -92.52 -11.51 -13.99
C LYS A 28 -91.29 -11.20 -14.85
N ALA A 29 -91.36 -10.21 -15.73
CA ALA A 29 -90.23 -9.78 -16.54
C ALA A 29 -89.14 -9.14 -15.68
N GLU A 30 -89.50 -8.21 -14.78
CA GLU A 30 -88.56 -7.57 -13.84
C GLU A 30 -87.92 -8.58 -12.88
N LYS A 31 -88.70 -9.54 -12.33
CA LYS A 31 -88.13 -10.63 -11.51
C LYS A 31 -87.21 -11.55 -12.29
N LYS A 32 -87.45 -11.75 -13.59
CA LYS A 32 -86.59 -12.57 -14.45
C LYS A 32 -85.28 -11.84 -14.77
N GLU A 33 -85.35 -10.55 -15.04
CA GLU A 33 -84.20 -9.68 -15.28
C GLU A 33 -83.33 -9.53 -14.03
N SER A 34 -83.95 -9.31 -12.86
CA SER A 34 -83.25 -9.29 -11.56
C SER A 34 -82.54 -10.61 -11.24
N ARG A 35 -83.14 -11.77 -11.57
CA ARG A 35 -82.48 -13.08 -11.45
C ARG A 35 -81.30 -13.23 -12.42
N SER A 36 -81.41 -12.70 -13.64
CA SER A 36 -80.32 -12.71 -14.62
C SER A 36 -79.12 -11.89 -14.11
N ILE A 37 -79.38 -10.68 -13.64
CA ILE A 37 -78.35 -9.79 -13.07
C ILE A 37 -77.67 -10.44 -11.86
N GLN A 38 -78.45 -11.09 -10.98
CA GLN A 38 -77.89 -11.77 -9.82
C GLN A 38 -77.00 -12.97 -10.21
N SER A 39 -77.36 -13.68 -11.28
CA SER A 39 -76.53 -14.73 -11.86
C SER A 39 -75.20 -14.17 -12.37
N ASP A 40 -75.24 -13.07 -13.12
CA ASP A 40 -74.05 -12.42 -13.67
C ASP A 40 -73.13 -11.89 -12.55
N ILE A 41 -73.70 -11.31 -11.49
CA ILE A 41 -72.96 -10.89 -10.29
C ILE A 41 -72.23 -12.07 -9.64
N ASN A 42 -72.88 -13.23 -9.55
CA ASN A 42 -72.25 -14.42 -8.96
C ASN A 42 -71.08 -14.92 -9.83
N VAL A 43 -71.25 -14.96 -11.15
CA VAL A 43 -70.18 -15.32 -12.10
C VAL A 43 -69.00 -14.36 -12.00
N LEU A 44 -69.26 -13.05 -11.91
CA LEU A 44 -68.21 -12.04 -11.71
C LEU A 44 -67.51 -12.19 -10.35
N LYS A 45 -68.25 -12.51 -9.29
CA LYS A 45 -67.71 -12.74 -7.95
C LYS A 45 -66.77 -13.95 -7.92
N ASP A 46 -67.17 -15.04 -8.57
CA ASP A 46 -66.36 -16.25 -8.68
C ASP A 46 -65.11 -15.99 -9.53
N SER A 47 -65.26 -15.28 -10.65
CA SER A 47 -64.13 -14.86 -11.49
C SER A 47 -63.14 -13.97 -10.72
N MET A 48 -63.65 -13.03 -9.93
CA MET A 48 -62.83 -12.17 -9.08
C MET A 48 -62.11 -12.96 -7.98
N HIS A 49 -62.78 -13.92 -7.34
CA HIS A 49 -62.15 -14.81 -6.35
C HIS A 49 -61.00 -15.61 -6.96
N GLU A 50 -61.19 -16.12 -8.18
CA GLU A 50 -60.17 -16.91 -8.86
C GLU A 50 -58.96 -16.04 -9.28
N LEU A 51 -59.20 -14.81 -9.73
CA LEU A 51 -58.13 -13.84 -9.95
C LEU A 51 -57.37 -13.52 -8.66
N LEU A 52 -58.08 -13.36 -7.55
CA LEU A 52 -57.48 -13.03 -6.25
C LEU A 52 -56.56 -14.15 -5.75
N LYS A 53 -56.93 -15.42 -5.94
CA LYS A 53 -56.04 -16.57 -5.68
C LYS A 53 -54.77 -16.52 -6.52
N ARG A 54 -54.88 -16.17 -7.81
CA ARG A 54 -53.70 -16.05 -8.70
C ARG A 54 -52.78 -14.92 -8.25
N VAL A 55 -53.35 -13.78 -7.85
CA VAL A 55 -52.56 -12.65 -7.33
C VAL A 55 -51.79 -13.05 -6.08
N ILE A 56 -52.44 -13.66 -5.09
CA ILE A 56 -51.77 -14.13 -3.86
C ILE A 56 -50.65 -15.13 -4.19
N LYS A 57 -50.89 -16.05 -5.13
CA LYS A 57 -49.86 -17.01 -5.57
C LYS A 57 -48.64 -16.29 -6.14
N HIS A 58 -48.83 -15.33 -7.04
CA HIS A 58 -47.74 -14.56 -7.62
C HIS A 58 -47.04 -13.66 -6.59
N GLU A 59 -47.76 -13.08 -5.62
CA GLU A 59 -47.14 -12.32 -4.53
C GLU A 59 -46.17 -13.18 -3.71
N ASN A 60 -46.54 -14.42 -3.40
CA ASN A 60 -45.67 -15.37 -2.71
C ASN A 60 -44.45 -15.74 -3.54
N GLU A 61 -44.62 -15.99 -4.84
CA GLU A 61 -43.51 -16.25 -5.77
C GLU A 61 -42.54 -15.06 -5.84
N ILE A 62 -43.07 -13.83 -5.96
CA ILE A 62 -42.27 -12.60 -5.95
C ILE A 62 -41.50 -12.45 -4.64
N SER A 63 -42.13 -12.75 -3.50
CA SER A 63 -41.48 -12.69 -2.19
C SER A 63 -40.30 -13.69 -2.11
N SER A 64 -40.51 -14.92 -2.58
CA SER A 64 -39.45 -15.94 -2.64
C SER A 64 -38.29 -15.51 -3.53
N LEU A 65 -38.58 -15.04 -4.75
CA LEU A 65 -37.57 -14.56 -5.69
C LEU A 65 -36.81 -13.35 -5.15
N LYS A 66 -37.46 -12.49 -4.37
CA LYS A 66 -36.81 -11.34 -3.72
C LYS A 66 -35.79 -11.79 -2.68
N SER A 67 -36.11 -12.79 -1.86
CA SER A 67 -35.17 -13.36 -0.89
C SER A 67 -33.98 -14.04 -1.56
N GLU A 68 -34.22 -14.79 -2.64
CA GLU A 68 -33.16 -15.44 -3.41
C GLU A 68 -32.22 -14.42 -4.07
N ASN A 69 -32.77 -13.37 -4.69
CA ASN A 69 -31.97 -12.28 -5.26
C ASN A 69 -31.11 -11.59 -4.20
N GLN A 70 -31.67 -11.33 -3.02
CA GLN A 70 -30.90 -10.72 -1.92
C GLN A 70 -29.74 -11.61 -1.47
N PHE A 71 -29.95 -12.93 -1.40
CA PHE A 71 -28.90 -13.89 -1.11
C PHE A 71 -27.80 -13.88 -2.18
N LEU A 72 -28.17 -13.89 -3.46
CA LEU A 72 -27.22 -13.84 -4.57
C LEU A 72 -26.43 -12.52 -4.58
N THR A 73 -27.08 -11.39 -4.31
CA THR A 73 -26.40 -10.09 -4.16
C THR A 73 -25.34 -10.13 -3.08
N ASN A 74 -25.66 -10.66 -1.90
CA ASN A 74 -24.70 -10.78 -0.81
C ASN A 74 -23.53 -11.70 -1.18
N LYS A 75 -23.80 -12.79 -1.91
CA LYS A 75 -22.75 -13.70 -2.39
C LYS A 75 -21.80 -13.00 -3.36
N ILE A 76 -22.34 -12.29 -4.34
CA ILE A 76 -21.56 -11.51 -5.32
C ILE A 76 -20.73 -10.44 -4.61
N GLU A 77 -21.30 -9.72 -3.63
CA GLU A 77 -20.56 -8.72 -2.87
C GLU A 77 -19.40 -9.32 -2.08
N ASN A 78 -19.60 -10.49 -1.46
CA ASN A 78 -18.54 -11.18 -0.74
C ASN A 78 -17.42 -11.66 -1.68
N GLU A 79 -17.76 -12.24 -2.83
CA GLU A 79 -16.78 -12.62 -3.85
C GLU A 79 -16.02 -11.40 -4.38
N ARG A 80 -16.71 -10.28 -4.60
CA ARG A 80 -16.09 -9.02 -5.01
C ARG A 80 -15.13 -8.47 -3.94
N ARG A 81 -15.47 -8.56 -2.66
CA ARG A 81 -14.57 -8.17 -1.56
C ARG A 81 -13.33 -9.07 -1.51
N GLN A 82 -13.49 -10.38 -1.70
CA GLN A 82 -12.37 -11.31 -1.76
C GLN A 82 -11.43 -10.97 -2.91
N LEU A 83 -11.96 -10.82 -4.13
CA LEU A 83 -11.17 -10.44 -5.29
C LEU A 83 -10.46 -9.10 -5.10
N SER A 84 -11.11 -8.13 -4.43
CA SER A 84 -10.46 -6.85 -4.11
C SER A 84 -9.26 -7.03 -3.17
N CYS A 85 -9.32 -7.95 -2.21
CA CYS A 85 -8.19 -8.24 -1.34
C CYS A 85 -7.06 -8.91 -2.10
N ASP A 86 -7.37 -9.90 -2.95
CA ASP A 86 -6.39 -10.62 -3.76
C ASP A 86 -5.66 -9.68 -4.73
N ILE A 87 -6.40 -8.73 -5.35
CA ILE A 87 -5.83 -7.70 -6.23
C ILE A 87 -4.84 -6.81 -5.48
N ASN A 88 -5.16 -6.40 -4.25
CA ASN A 88 -4.28 -5.53 -3.46
C ASN A 88 -2.95 -6.24 -3.13
N VAL A 89 -3.01 -7.51 -2.71
CA VAL A 89 -1.81 -8.31 -2.43
C VAL A 89 -0.95 -8.48 -3.69
N LEU A 90 -1.57 -8.77 -4.83
CA LEU A 90 -0.85 -8.87 -6.10
C LEU A 90 -0.20 -7.54 -6.50
N HIS A 91 -0.89 -6.42 -6.27
CA HIS A 91 -0.36 -5.09 -6.56
C HIS A 91 0.85 -4.74 -5.69
N GLU A 92 0.77 -5.02 -4.38
CA GLU A 92 1.90 -4.84 -3.46
C GLU A 92 3.11 -5.68 -3.87
N ASN A 93 2.92 -6.97 -4.14
CA ASN A 93 3.99 -7.86 -4.61
C ASN A 93 4.63 -7.36 -5.92
N THR A 94 3.81 -6.85 -6.86
CA THR A 94 4.31 -6.30 -8.13
C THR A 94 5.15 -5.05 -7.90
N ASN A 95 4.72 -4.17 -6.99
CA ASN A 95 5.45 -2.95 -6.66
C ASN A 95 6.80 -3.27 -5.99
N GLU A 96 6.84 -4.27 -5.10
CA GLU A 96 8.08 -4.73 -4.47
C GLU A 96 9.06 -5.31 -5.50
N GLN A 97 8.56 -6.13 -6.43
CA GLN A 97 9.37 -6.65 -7.54
C GLN A 97 9.90 -5.53 -8.44
N GLN A 98 9.06 -4.53 -8.74
CA GLN A 98 9.47 -3.39 -9.55
C GLN A 98 10.56 -2.57 -8.86
N GLN A 99 10.46 -2.38 -7.53
CA GLN A 99 11.49 -1.69 -6.75
C GLN A 99 12.81 -2.47 -6.75
N ALA A 100 12.76 -3.79 -6.54
CA ALA A 100 13.95 -4.63 -6.59
C ALA A 100 14.64 -4.57 -7.98
N LEU A 101 13.86 -4.54 -9.06
CA LEU A 101 14.38 -4.34 -10.41
C LEU A 101 15.03 -2.97 -10.59
N THR A 102 14.44 -1.91 -10.04
CA THR A 102 15.02 -0.56 -10.08
C THR A 102 16.33 -0.48 -9.29
N ASP A 103 16.40 -1.14 -8.13
CA ASP A 103 17.60 -1.16 -7.29
C ASP A 103 18.74 -1.90 -8.00
N THR A 104 18.47 -3.08 -8.57
CA THR A 104 19.46 -3.84 -9.37
C THR A 104 19.92 -3.09 -10.61
N ASN A 105 19.03 -2.40 -11.33
CA ASN A 105 19.43 -1.56 -12.47
C ASN A 105 20.35 -0.40 -12.04
N THR A 106 20.10 0.18 -10.87
CA THR A 106 20.95 1.25 -10.34
C THR A 106 22.35 0.73 -10.01
N GLU A 107 22.44 -0.49 -9.47
CA GLU A 107 23.71 -1.16 -9.19
C GLU A 107 24.48 -1.49 -10.47
N ILE A 108 23.80 -1.98 -11.51
CA ILE A 108 24.40 -2.22 -12.84
C ILE A 108 24.99 -0.94 -13.43
N ILE A 109 24.28 0.19 -13.33
CA ILE A 109 24.78 1.48 -13.83
C ILE A 109 26.09 1.86 -13.11
N TYR A 110 26.13 1.73 -11.78
CA TYR A 110 27.33 2.01 -11.00
C TYR A 110 28.50 1.11 -11.39
N LEU A 111 28.25 -0.20 -11.53
CA LEU A 111 29.27 -1.14 -11.98
C LEU A 111 29.79 -0.77 -13.36
N ASN A 112 28.92 -0.38 -14.30
CA ASN A 112 29.33 0.02 -15.64
C ASN A 112 30.21 1.28 -15.63
N GLU A 113 29.91 2.26 -14.78
CA GLU A 113 30.78 3.43 -14.57
C GLU A 113 32.17 3.02 -14.07
N THR A 114 32.25 2.13 -13.09
CA THR A 114 33.54 1.65 -12.57
C THR A 114 34.35 0.85 -13.61
N VAL A 115 33.69 0.07 -14.45
CA VAL A 115 34.34 -0.67 -15.54
C VAL A 115 34.95 0.29 -16.56
N GLU A 116 34.24 1.36 -16.92
CA GLU A 116 34.77 2.39 -17.82
C GLU A 116 35.94 3.17 -17.19
N GLU A 117 35.91 3.46 -15.89
CA GLU A 117 37.06 4.06 -15.20
C GLU A 117 38.30 3.15 -15.23
N LEU A 118 38.12 1.86 -14.94
CA LEU A 118 39.20 0.88 -14.98
C LEU A 118 39.77 0.74 -16.40
N ARG A 119 38.89 0.70 -17.41
CA ARG A 119 39.29 0.63 -18.82
C ARG A 119 40.18 1.80 -19.21
N ASN A 120 39.76 3.03 -18.88
CA ASN A 120 40.57 4.23 -19.12
C ASN A 120 41.92 4.18 -18.38
N GLY A 121 41.95 3.60 -17.18
CA GLY A 121 43.17 3.38 -16.41
C GLY A 121 44.13 2.39 -17.09
N VAL A 122 43.61 1.30 -17.65
CA VAL A 122 44.39 0.31 -18.41
C VAL A 122 44.99 0.95 -19.66
N ASP A 123 44.20 1.69 -20.45
CA ASP A 123 44.68 2.39 -21.64
C ASP A 123 45.84 3.35 -21.29
N LYS A 124 45.76 4.03 -20.14
CA LYS A 124 46.82 4.90 -19.62
C LYS A 124 48.09 4.13 -19.27
N LEU A 125 47.95 2.95 -18.66
CA LEU A 125 49.08 2.11 -18.26
C LEU A 125 49.79 1.50 -19.47
N GLU A 126 49.03 1.08 -20.49
CA GLU A 126 49.58 0.61 -21.76
C GLU A 126 50.40 1.70 -22.46
N GLU A 127 49.89 2.95 -22.47
CA GLU A 127 50.63 4.10 -23.00
C GLU A 127 51.92 4.37 -22.23
N LEU A 128 51.88 4.31 -20.89
CA LEU A 128 53.09 4.50 -20.06
C LEU A 128 54.09 3.35 -20.23
N GLN A 129 53.63 2.12 -20.47
CA GLN A 129 54.50 1.00 -20.82
C GLN A 129 55.17 1.21 -22.17
N ARG A 130 54.45 1.71 -23.18
CA ARG A 130 55.02 2.11 -24.47
C ARG A 130 56.14 3.15 -24.32
N ARG A 131 55.91 4.18 -23.51
CA ARG A 131 56.92 5.23 -23.27
C ARG A 131 58.15 4.69 -22.53
N ARG A 132 57.99 3.76 -21.58
CA ARG A 132 59.11 3.09 -20.91
C ARG A 132 59.98 2.26 -21.86
N SER A 133 59.41 1.70 -22.93
CA SER A 133 60.20 1.04 -23.98
C SER A 133 60.96 2.00 -24.90
N GLU A 134 60.62 3.29 -24.92
CA GLU A 134 61.34 4.33 -25.69
C GLU A 134 62.45 5.03 -24.88
N ASP A 135 62.36 5.03 -23.54
CA ASP A 135 63.35 5.67 -22.64
C ASP A 135 64.53 4.76 -22.23
N ASN A 136 64.58 3.51 -22.72
CA ASN A 136 65.74 2.65 -22.54
C ASN A 136 66.70 2.80 -23.73
N ILE A 137 67.88 3.34 -23.43
CA ILE A 137 69.07 3.54 -24.29
C ILE A 137 69.06 4.92 -24.98
N THR A 138 69.73 5.91 -24.38
CA THR A 138 70.65 6.93 -24.99
C THR A 138 70.73 8.26 -24.19
N GLU A 139 70.48 8.30 -22.87
CA GLU A 139 70.67 9.57 -22.13
C GLU A 139 71.33 9.40 -20.76
N CYS A 140 72.33 8.53 -20.68
CA CYS A 140 73.30 8.51 -19.58
C CYS A 140 74.73 8.35 -20.14
N ILE A 141 75.12 9.21 -21.08
CA ILE A 141 76.53 9.43 -21.43
C ILE A 141 76.76 10.95 -21.49
N ASP A 142 77.51 11.43 -20.50
CA ASP A 142 78.28 12.68 -20.42
C ASP A 142 77.60 14.01 -20.78
N LYS A 143 77.21 14.80 -19.76
CA LYS A 143 77.48 16.25 -19.75
C LYS A 143 77.82 16.78 -18.35
N PRO A 144 78.84 17.66 -18.23
CA PRO A 144 79.33 18.20 -16.96
C PRO A 144 78.45 19.33 -16.44
N ASP A 145 78.54 19.52 -15.11
CA ASP A 145 77.88 20.55 -14.31
C ASP A 145 78.04 21.97 -14.87
N ILE A 146 76.93 22.65 -15.22
CA ILE A 146 76.81 24.12 -15.13
C ILE A 146 75.38 24.47 -14.68
N GLU A 147 75.32 25.26 -13.62
CA GLU A 147 74.15 25.83 -12.97
C GLU A 147 73.18 26.52 -13.94
N SER A 148 71.88 26.28 -13.77
CA SER A 148 70.91 27.38 -13.68
C SER A 148 69.55 26.86 -13.21
N ASN A 149 69.06 27.51 -12.17
CA ASN A 149 67.72 27.40 -11.63
C ASN A 149 66.66 27.51 -12.74
N GLN A 150 65.90 26.43 -12.93
CA GLN A 150 64.50 26.52 -13.32
C GLN A 150 63.74 25.34 -12.72
N GLU A 151 63.23 25.60 -11.51
CA GLU A 151 62.08 24.96 -10.88
C GLU A 151 61.76 23.53 -11.36
N ARG A 152 62.51 22.54 -10.87
CA ARG A 152 61.87 21.26 -10.53
C ARG A 152 60.95 21.53 -9.34
N LYS A 153 59.79 22.14 -9.62
CA LYS A 153 58.64 22.05 -8.74
C LYS A 153 58.37 20.56 -8.57
N ASN A 154 58.82 20.04 -7.43
CA ASN A 154 58.23 18.90 -6.77
C ASN A 154 56.71 19.12 -6.81
N ARG A 155 56.04 18.60 -7.85
CA ARG A 155 54.60 18.44 -7.80
C ARG A 155 54.38 17.28 -6.86
N ASP A 156 54.15 17.68 -5.62
CA ASP A 156 53.59 16.92 -4.52
C ASP A 156 52.69 15.81 -5.07
N CYS A 157 52.99 14.56 -4.74
CA CYS A 157 52.18 13.39 -5.09
C CYS A 157 50.85 13.36 -4.29
N ARG A 158 50.17 14.50 -4.15
CA ARG A 158 48.90 14.64 -3.43
C ARG A 158 47.73 15.15 -4.27
N ASP A 159 47.89 15.24 -5.59
CA ASP A 159 46.83 15.74 -6.49
C ASP A 159 46.13 14.69 -7.36
N ILE A 160 46.29 13.38 -7.08
CA ILE A 160 45.53 12.30 -7.79
C ILE A 160 44.32 11.78 -6.97
N GLN A 161 43.94 12.43 -5.87
CA GLN A 161 42.89 11.91 -4.99
C GLN A 161 41.55 12.67 -5.02
N ARG A 162 41.16 13.28 -6.15
CA ARG A 162 39.93 14.12 -6.19
C ARG A 162 38.91 13.89 -7.31
N THR A 163 39.04 12.90 -8.19
CA THR A 163 38.10 12.79 -9.33
C THR A 163 37.19 11.56 -9.40
N ALA A 164 37.35 10.53 -8.55
CA ALA A 164 36.51 9.31 -8.59
C ALA A 164 35.56 9.11 -7.38
N ILE A 165 35.45 10.09 -6.46
CA ILE A 165 34.69 9.91 -5.19
C ILE A 165 33.33 10.62 -5.22
N ARG A 166 32.75 10.82 -6.39
CA ARG A 166 31.39 11.35 -6.48
C ARG A 166 30.41 10.18 -6.54
N ARG A 167 30.02 9.69 -5.35
CA ARG A 167 28.79 8.91 -5.00
C ARG A 167 28.99 7.59 -4.23
N TRP A 168 30.05 7.43 -3.44
CA TRP A 168 30.06 6.36 -2.42
C TRP A 168 28.96 6.63 -1.38
N LYS A 169 27.91 5.80 -1.41
CA LYS A 169 26.85 5.74 -0.40
C LYS A 169 26.88 4.35 0.20
N VAL A 170 27.36 4.22 1.43
CA VAL A 170 27.39 2.93 2.13
C VAL A 170 26.14 2.86 3.00
N VAL A 171 25.30 1.84 2.78
CA VAL A 171 24.17 1.52 3.67
C VAL A 171 24.74 0.77 4.87
N ILE A 172 24.54 1.32 6.07
CA ILE A 172 25.07 0.76 7.32
C ILE A 172 23.96 0.13 8.17
N GLN A 173 22.70 0.44 7.90
CA GLN A 173 21.57 -0.16 8.61
C GLN A 173 20.33 -0.16 7.72
N LYS A 174 19.53 -1.23 7.79
CA LYS A 174 18.24 -1.36 7.12
C LYS A 174 17.23 -2.11 7.99
N ARG A 175 16.04 -1.54 8.17
CA ARG A 175 14.85 -2.10 8.86
C ARG A 175 13.59 -1.86 8.04
N PHE A 176 12.72 -2.85 7.93
CA PHE A 176 11.44 -2.72 7.23
C PHE A 176 10.35 -3.74 7.62
N ASP A 177 10.67 -4.88 8.24
CA ASP A 177 9.71 -5.94 8.55
C ASP A 177 9.89 -6.59 9.93
N GLY A 178 10.98 -6.31 10.65
CA GLY A 178 11.27 -6.89 11.96
C GLY A 178 11.74 -8.34 11.91
N SER A 179 12.17 -8.83 10.74
CA SER A 179 12.70 -10.20 10.56
C SER A 179 14.00 -10.47 11.31
N VAL A 180 14.74 -9.42 11.69
CA VAL A 180 16.00 -9.52 12.43
C VAL A 180 15.86 -8.91 13.81
N ASP A 181 16.33 -9.64 14.82
CA ASP A 181 16.44 -9.14 16.19
C ASP A 181 17.61 -8.17 16.28
N PHE A 182 17.35 -6.93 16.68
CA PHE A 182 18.38 -5.91 16.88
C PHE A 182 18.82 -5.82 18.34
N ASN A 183 18.24 -6.58 19.26
CA ASN A 183 18.68 -6.65 20.67
C ASN A 183 19.94 -7.52 20.84
N GLN A 184 21.00 -7.13 20.15
CA GLN A 184 22.24 -7.89 20.04
C GLN A 184 23.29 -7.46 21.08
N ASN A 185 24.23 -8.36 21.34
CA ASN A 185 25.40 -8.10 22.18
C ASN A 185 26.45 -7.25 21.44
N TRP A 186 27.47 -6.77 22.15
CA TRP A 186 28.54 -5.96 21.61
C TRP A 186 29.25 -6.63 20.43
N LEU A 187 29.61 -7.90 20.57
CA LEU A 187 30.38 -8.64 19.56
C LEU A 187 29.63 -8.73 18.23
N GLU A 188 28.33 -9.00 18.26
CA GLU A 188 27.48 -9.01 17.08
C GLU A 188 27.38 -7.60 16.48
N CYS A 189 27.26 -6.56 17.31
CA CYS A 189 27.20 -5.17 16.83
C CYS A 189 28.50 -4.70 16.19
N GLU A 190 29.65 -5.19 16.67
CA GLU A 190 30.98 -4.91 16.14
C GLU A 190 31.24 -5.64 14.83
N ASN A 191 30.86 -6.93 14.75
CA ASN A 191 31.06 -7.75 13.55
C ASN A 191 30.00 -7.47 12.47
N GLY A 192 28.86 -6.91 12.85
CA GLY A 192 27.68 -6.79 12.00
C GLY A 192 26.83 -8.06 12.02
N PHE A 193 25.52 -7.89 11.81
CA PHE A 193 24.55 -8.98 11.85
C PHE A 193 23.39 -8.76 10.87
N GLY A 194 22.66 -9.83 10.58
CA GLY A 194 21.51 -9.82 9.66
C GLY A 194 21.87 -10.27 8.24
N ASN A 195 21.07 -9.84 7.26
CA ASN A 195 21.21 -10.20 5.86
C ASN A 195 21.26 -8.94 5.00
N ILE A 196 22.30 -8.78 4.18
CA ILE A 196 22.46 -7.61 3.29
C ILE A 196 21.30 -7.44 2.30
N ASN A 197 20.63 -8.54 1.93
CA ASN A 197 19.42 -8.54 1.09
C ASN A 197 18.13 -8.31 1.90
N GLY A 198 18.21 -8.36 3.23
CA GLY A 198 17.10 -8.17 4.18
C GLY A 198 17.40 -7.05 5.18
N GLU A 199 17.01 -7.24 6.44
CA GLU A 199 17.41 -6.34 7.52
C GLU A 199 18.84 -6.65 7.97
N PHE A 200 19.65 -5.62 8.20
CA PHE A 200 21.00 -5.79 8.67
C PHE A 200 21.53 -4.57 9.42
N TRP A 201 22.56 -4.83 10.21
CA TRP A 201 23.44 -3.85 10.83
C TRP A 201 24.86 -4.11 10.35
N PHE A 202 25.51 -3.07 9.84
CA PHE A 202 26.90 -3.10 9.43
C PHE A 202 27.60 -1.84 9.93
N VAL A 203 28.70 -2.01 10.64
CA VAL A 203 29.54 -0.90 11.06
C VAL A 203 30.98 -1.20 10.64
N ASN A 204 31.61 -0.25 9.96
CA ASN A 204 33.04 -0.31 9.70
C ASN A 204 33.70 0.77 10.57
N GLN A 205 34.24 0.34 11.71
CA GLN A 205 34.91 1.14 12.74
C GLN A 205 33.98 2.05 13.57
N LEU A 206 33.70 1.61 14.80
CA LEU A 206 32.96 2.32 15.85
C LEU A 206 33.77 3.46 16.46
N ASN A 207 34.08 4.51 15.69
CA ASN A 207 34.71 5.69 16.27
C ASN A 207 33.66 6.77 16.58
N ASP A 208 33.67 7.20 17.84
CA ASP A 208 32.91 8.28 18.50
C ASP A 208 31.92 9.06 17.63
N HIS A 209 30.63 8.92 17.94
CA HIS A 209 29.61 9.82 17.39
C HIS A 209 29.46 11.04 18.34
N ASN A 210 30.02 12.19 17.96
CA ASN A 210 29.99 13.42 18.76
C ASN A 210 30.50 13.27 20.22
N GLY A 211 31.41 12.32 20.47
CA GLY A 211 31.98 12.07 21.80
C GLY A 211 31.17 11.12 22.70
N TYR A 212 30.09 10.52 22.19
CA TYR A 212 29.37 9.45 22.88
C TYR A 212 29.75 8.08 22.34
N MET A 213 29.91 7.15 23.28
CA MET A 213 30.29 5.78 22.99
C MET A 213 29.04 4.95 22.65
N PHE A 214 29.23 3.99 21.77
CA PHE A 214 28.18 3.03 21.42
C PHE A 214 27.90 2.13 22.64
N SER A 215 26.64 1.83 22.94
CA SER A 215 26.26 0.87 23.98
C SER A 215 25.43 -0.25 23.39
N ALA A 216 25.68 -1.48 23.85
CA ALA A 216 25.00 -2.70 23.43
C ALA A 216 24.43 -3.43 24.65
N LYS A 217 23.70 -4.53 24.44
CA LYS A 217 22.96 -5.24 25.50
C LYS A 217 23.80 -5.63 26.73
N ASP A 218 25.07 -5.94 26.51
CA ASP A 218 26.04 -6.42 27.50
C ASP A 218 27.19 -5.42 27.74
N GLN A 219 27.14 -4.25 27.11
CA GLN A 219 28.15 -3.22 27.27
C GLN A 219 27.51 -1.84 27.41
N ASP A 220 27.60 -1.32 28.64
CA ASP A 220 27.09 -0.01 29.03
C ASP A 220 28.19 1.06 28.91
N ASN A 221 28.15 1.82 27.82
CA ASN A 221 29.03 2.97 27.61
C ASN A 221 28.21 4.27 27.54
N ASP A 222 26.99 4.27 28.07
CA ASP A 222 26.14 5.45 28.11
C ASP A 222 26.43 6.31 29.34
N THR A 223 25.95 7.55 29.34
CA THR A 223 26.22 8.51 30.42
C THR A 223 25.09 8.57 31.44
N SER A 224 24.10 7.68 31.33
CA SER A 224 22.94 7.67 32.21
C SER A 224 23.25 6.97 33.53
N GLY A 225 22.36 7.12 34.52
CA GLY A 225 22.50 6.42 35.80
C GLY A 225 22.13 4.93 35.74
N GLY A 226 21.79 4.40 34.56
CA GLY A 226 21.43 3.00 34.35
C GLY A 226 21.85 2.53 32.95
N HIS A 227 21.40 1.34 32.54
CA HIS A 227 21.83 0.78 31.27
C HIS A 227 20.76 0.94 30.19
N CYS A 228 20.90 1.98 29.36
CA CYS A 228 19.91 2.33 28.34
C CYS A 228 19.74 1.22 27.30
N ALA A 229 20.84 0.63 26.82
CA ALA A 229 20.77 -0.41 25.79
C ALA A 229 20.03 -1.67 26.28
N ALA A 230 20.26 -2.09 27.53
CA ALA A 230 19.50 -3.19 28.13
C ALA A 230 18.02 -2.85 28.36
N HIS A 231 17.71 -1.60 28.73
CA HIS A 231 16.33 -1.17 28.97
C HIS A 231 15.51 -1.06 27.67
N TYR A 232 16.07 -0.46 26.63
CA TYR A 232 15.38 -0.18 25.38
C TYR A 232 15.59 -1.25 24.30
N GLN A 233 16.43 -2.25 24.58
CA GLN A 233 16.60 -3.46 23.76
C GLN A 233 17.07 -3.17 22.34
N GLY A 234 17.98 -2.20 22.20
CA GLY A 234 18.56 -1.83 20.92
C GLY A 234 19.92 -1.16 21.11
N PRO A 235 20.94 -1.49 20.30
CA PRO A 235 22.27 -0.91 20.42
C PRO A 235 22.32 0.48 19.77
N TRP A 236 22.92 1.45 20.45
CA TRP A 236 22.94 2.85 19.98
C TRP A 236 24.04 3.68 20.66
N TRP A 237 24.33 4.87 20.10
CA TRP A 237 25.10 5.91 20.78
C TRP A 237 24.20 6.66 21.79
N TYR A 238 24.01 6.06 22.96
CA TYR A 238 23.16 6.60 24.02
C TYR A 238 23.87 7.73 24.80
N TYR A 239 23.09 8.70 25.27
CA TYR A 239 23.48 9.73 26.24
C TYR A 239 22.72 9.51 27.55
N VAL A 240 21.50 10.07 27.67
CA VAL A 240 20.57 9.86 28.80
C VAL A 240 19.11 9.93 28.33
N CYS A 241 18.50 8.88 27.78
CA CYS A 241 19.13 7.76 27.10
C CYS A 241 19.28 8.07 25.61
N TYR A 242 18.26 8.54 24.92
CA TYR A 242 18.35 8.88 23.48
C TYR A 242 17.30 9.89 23.06
N SER A 243 17.59 10.66 22.00
CA SER A 243 16.59 11.46 21.26
C SER A 243 16.04 10.72 20.04
N ALA A 244 16.75 9.69 19.58
CA ALA A 244 16.39 8.84 18.46
C ALA A 244 17.03 7.46 18.66
N ASN A 245 16.31 6.38 18.33
CA ASN A 245 16.90 5.06 18.25
C ASN A 245 16.20 4.22 17.18
N LEU A 246 16.95 3.89 16.11
CA LEU A 246 16.47 3.12 14.96
C LEU A 246 16.74 1.62 15.09
N ASN A 247 17.36 1.21 16.19
CA ASN A 247 17.78 -0.17 16.46
C ASN A 247 16.97 -0.83 17.58
N ILE A 248 15.92 -0.17 18.09
CA ILE A 248 14.99 -0.79 19.04
C ILE A 248 14.10 -1.84 18.36
N PRO A 249 13.39 -2.68 19.15
CA PRO A 249 12.51 -3.70 18.62
C PRO A 249 11.45 -3.10 17.69
N PHE A 250 11.13 -3.85 16.64
CA PHE A 250 10.17 -3.43 15.63
C PHE A 250 8.81 -3.10 16.26
N GLY A 251 8.15 -2.04 15.77
CA GLY A 251 6.91 -1.53 16.35
C GLY A 251 7.09 -0.63 17.60
N LYS A 252 8.32 -0.47 18.10
CA LYS A 252 8.67 0.50 19.15
C LYS A 252 9.58 1.63 18.65
N MET A 253 9.86 1.69 17.35
CA MET A 253 10.81 2.63 16.74
C MET A 253 10.21 4.06 16.68
N PHE A 254 10.77 5.00 17.45
CA PHE A 254 10.23 6.37 17.61
C PHE A 254 11.09 7.44 16.95
N TRP A 255 10.46 8.27 16.10
CA TRP A 255 10.98 9.56 15.65
C TRP A 255 9.81 10.50 15.33
N ILE A 256 9.21 11.08 16.38
CA ILE A 256 8.03 11.97 16.33
C ILE A 256 6.73 11.27 15.83
N ASP A 257 6.82 10.26 14.96
CA ASP A 257 5.78 9.28 14.57
C ASP A 257 6.37 7.85 14.58
N THR A 258 5.52 6.82 14.57
CA THR A 258 5.93 5.40 14.52
C THR A 258 6.66 5.10 13.21
N ILE A 259 7.95 4.76 13.27
CA ILE A 259 8.70 4.39 12.08
C ILE A 259 8.48 2.92 11.73
N LEU A 260 7.95 2.66 10.53
CA LEU A 260 7.80 1.31 9.99
C LEU A 260 9.03 0.84 9.21
N ARG A 261 9.85 1.75 8.68
CA ARG A 261 11.05 1.43 7.90
C ARG A 261 12.17 2.45 8.18
N SER A 262 13.41 1.99 8.36
CA SER A 262 14.58 2.86 8.54
C SER A 262 15.76 2.42 7.68
N VAL A 263 16.50 3.37 7.13
CA VAL A 263 17.74 3.12 6.39
C VAL A 263 18.77 4.17 6.78
N MET A 264 19.93 3.74 7.29
CA MET A 264 21.06 4.63 7.61
C MET A 264 22.15 4.50 6.56
N MET A 265 22.65 5.63 6.06
CA MET A 265 23.57 5.68 4.93
C MET A 265 24.65 6.74 5.17
N ILE A 266 25.90 6.39 4.91
CA ILE A 266 27.04 7.31 4.98
C ILE A 266 27.54 7.62 3.57
N ARG A 267 28.02 8.85 3.36
CA ARG A 267 28.69 9.27 2.12
C ARG A 267 29.91 10.10 2.45
N LYS A 268 30.94 10.05 1.60
CA LYS A 268 32.06 10.97 1.71
C LYS A 268 31.58 12.41 1.45
N ILE A 269 31.95 13.33 2.33
CA ILE A 269 31.67 14.77 2.21
C ILE A 269 32.73 15.41 1.31
#